data_AF-A0A3S9WIC5-F1
#
_entry.id   AF-A0A3S9WIC5-F1
#
_cell.length_a   1.000
_cell.length_b   1.000
_cell.length_c   1.000
_cell.angle_alpha   90.00
_cell.angle_beta   90.00
_cell.angle_gamma   90.00
#
_symmetry.space_group_name_H-M   'P 1'
#
loop_
_entity.id
_entity.type
_entity.pdbx_description
1 polymer ?
#
loop_
_entity_poly.entity_id
_entity_poly.type
_entity_poly.pdbx_seq_one_letter_code
_entity_poly.pdbx_strand_id
1 'polypeptide(L)'
;MTWHWELMFTRPVTDPSDHYQHDLLESVAKLVDAGTLRTTLTTHLTPLDAATMRRAHEIVEASRTMGTVVVTDWPEAGQLS
;
A
#
# COMPACT_ATOMS: atom_id res chain seq x y z
N MET A 1 -22.93 8.27 14.56
CA MET A 1 -21.56 7.93 14.11
C MET A 1 -21.49 8.28 12.64
N THR A 2 -20.86 9.38 12.29
CA THR A 2 -20.74 9.84 10.91
C THR A 2 -19.44 9.29 10.33
N TRP A 3 -19.53 8.56 9.22
CA TRP A 3 -18.37 7.99 8.54
C TRP A 3 -17.66 9.12 7.79
N HIS A 4 -16.52 9.56 8.30
CA HIS A 4 -15.68 10.56 7.63
C HIS A 4 -14.57 9.81 6.93
N TRP A 5 -14.70 9.67 5.62
CA TRP A 5 -13.59 9.24 4.79
C TRP A 5 -12.74 10.48 4.50
N GLU A 6 -11.42 10.36 4.64
CA GLU A 6 -10.47 11.40 4.26
C GLU A 6 -9.60 10.88 3.12
N LEU A 7 -9.61 11.57 1.99
CA LEU A 7 -8.75 11.25 0.86
C LEU A 7 -7.34 11.78 1.13
N MET A 8 -6.44 10.89 1.54
CA MET A 8 -5.02 11.20 1.76
C MET A 8 -4.30 11.76 0.51
N PHE A 9 -4.89 11.60 -0.68
CA PHE A 9 -4.35 12.08 -1.96
C PHE A 9 -4.99 13.37 -2.47
N THR A 10 -5.74 14.09 -1.65
CA THR A 10 -6.38 15.35 -2.11
C THR A 10 -5.33 16.36 -2.57
N ARG A 11 -4.34 16.64 -1.71
CA ARG A 11 -3.27 17.60 -1.98
C ARG A 11 -2.44 17.26 -3.23
N PRO A 12 -1.92 16.04 -3.43
CA PRO A 12 -1.18 15.71 -4.65
C PRO A 12 -2.05 15.68 -5.92
N VAL A 13 -3.37 15.48 -5.80
CA VAL A 13 -4.28 15.56 -6.95
C VAL A 13 -4.55 17.01 -7.34
N THR A 14 -4.71 17.92 -6.37
CA THR A 14 -5.03 19.34 -6.63
C THR A 14 -3.80 20.21 -6.87
N ASP A 15 -2.66 19.83 -6.29
CA ASP A 15 -1.36 20.49 -6.46
C ASP A 15 -0.27 19.43 -6.66
N PRO A 16 -0.10 18.92 -7.90
CA PRO A 16 0.90 17.91 -8.21
C PRO A 16 2.34 18.40 -8.05
N SER A 17 2.57 19.72 -7.93
CA SER A 17 3.90 20.30 -7.72
C SER A 17 4.30 20.33 -6.25
N ASP A 18 3.37 20.02 -5.35
CA ASP A 18 3.59 19.99 -3.92
C ASP A 18 4.43 18.77 -3.51
N HIS A 19 5.56 19.03 -2.87
CA HIS A 19 6.53 18.02 -2.43
C HIS A 19 6.32 17.57 -0.99
N TYR A 20 5.31 18.09 -0.27
CA TYR A 20 5.10 17.77 1.14
C TYR A 20 4.95 16.28 1.42
N GLN A 21 4.19 15.55 0.57
CA GLN A 21 4.04 14.11 0.73
C GLN A 21 5.35 13.36 0.46
N HIS A 22 6.18 13.86 -0.46
CA HIS A 22 7.51 13.31 -0.73
C HIS A 22 8.43 13.47 0.50
N ASP A 23 8.53 14.68 1.05
CA ASP A 23 9.38 14.97 2.22
C ASP A 23 8.97 14.15 3.45
N LEU A 24 7.66 13.97 3.64
CA LEU A 24 7.12 13.12 4.70
C LEU A 24 7.57 11.67 4.52
N LEU A 25 7.45 11.12 3.31
CA LEU A 25 7.87 9.75 3.01
C LEU A 25 9.40 9.58 3.12
N GLU A 26 10.19 10.59 2.77
CA GLU A 26 11.65 10.56 2.97
C GLU A 26 12.01 10.53 4.46
N SER A 27 11.31 11.31 5.27
CA SER A 27 11.48 11.31 6.73
C SER A 27 11.09 9.95 7.33
N VAL A 28 10.01 9.34 6.87
CA VAL A 28 9.60 7.99 7.28
C VAL A 28 10.65 6.95 6.88
N ALA A 29 11.22 7.04 5.67
CA ALA A 29 12.27 6.13 5.22
C ALA A 29 13.50 6.17 6.15
N LYS A 30 13.97 7.38 6.51
CA LYS A 30 15.07 7.56 7.48
C LYS A 30 14.78 6.90 8.84
N LEU A 31 13.53 6.98 9.30
CA LEU A 31 13.11 6.34 10.56
C LEU A 31 13.02 4.82 10.45
N VAL A 32 12.67 4.27 9.29
CA VAL A 32 12.70 2.82 9.02
C VAL A 32 14.14 2.32 9.02
N ASP A 33 15.05 3.01 8.31
CA ASP A 33 16.47 2.65 8.25
C ASP A 33 17.15 2.73 9.62
N ALA A 34 16.77 3.72 10.44
CA ALA A 34 17.22 3.84 11.84
C ALA A 34 16.64 2.76 12.77
N GLY A 35 15.70 1.94 12.31
CA GLY A 35 15.02 0.91 13.11
C GLY A 35 13.96 1.44 14.07
N THR A 36 13.68 2.75 14.06
CA THR A 36 12.66 3.40 14.89
C THR A 36 11.26 3.00 14.43
N LEU A 37 11.03 2.93 13.12
CA LEU A 37 9.80 2.40 12.52
C LEU A 37 10.04 1.00 11.98
N ARG A 38 9.03 0.14 12.11
CA ARG A 38 9.04 -1.23 11.60
C ARG A 38 7.88 -1.43 10.64
N THR A 39 8.08 -2.29 9.65
CA THR A 39 7.04 -2.67 8.69
C THR A 39 5.80 -3.23 9.40
N THR A 40 4.63 -2.91 8.86
CA THR A 40 3.33 -3.46 9.27
C THR A 40 2.90 -4.64 8.40
N LEU A 41 3.78 -5.15 7.52
CA LEU A 41 3.50 -6.29 6.66
C LEU A 41 3.10 -7.51 7.50
N THR A 42 1.92 -8.04 7.22
CA THR A 42 1.38 -9.25 7.88
C THR A 42 1.04 -10.34 6.87
N THR A 43 0.69 -9.97 5.65
CA THR A 43 0.35 -10.92 4.58
C THR A 43 1.15 -10.57 3.34
N HIS A 44 1.86 -11.55 2.80
CA HIS A 44 2.61 -11.44 1.55
C HIS A 44 2.03 -12.43 0.53
N LEU A 45 1.68 -11.94 -0.66
CA LEU A 45 1.08 -12.71 -1.75
C LEU A 45 1.90 -12.55 -3.04
N THR A 46 1.91 -13.59 -3.85
CA THR A 46 2.63 -13.64 -5.14
C THR A 46 1.86 -14.57 -6.09
N PRO A 47 1.90 -14.34 -7.42
CA PRO A 47 2.53 -13.22 -8.11
C PRO A 47 1.63 -11.97 -8.18
N LEU A 48 2.14 -10.86 -8.70
CA LEU A 48 1.38 -9.64 -8.97
C LEU A 48 0.52 -9.80 -10.24
N ASP A 49 -0.50 -10.66 -10.15
CA ASP A 49 -1.48 -10.92 -11.21
C ASP A 49 -2.92 -10.59 -10.77
N ALA A 50 -3.86 -10.62 -11.72
CA ALA A 50 -5.25 -10.27 -11.45
C ALA A 50 -5.93 -11.21 -10.44
N ALA A 51 -5.56 -12.49 -10.41
CA ALA A 51 -6.14 -13.46 -9.49
C ALA A 51 -5.70 -13.19 -8.04
N THR A 52 -4.42 -12.91 -7.85
CA THR A 52 -3.83 -12.60 -6.55
C THR A 52 -4.29 -11.24 -6.05
N MET A 53 -4.46 -10.26 -6.94
CA MET A 53 -5.06 -8.97 -6.60
C MET A 53 -6.52 -9.10 -6.13
N ARG A 54 -7.34 -9.93 -6.77
CA ARG A 54 -8.70 -10.22 -6.28
C ARG A 54 -8.70 -10.82 -4.87
N ARG A 55 -7.82 -11.80 -4.63
CA ARG A 55 -7.65 -12.37 -3.29
C ARG A 55 -7.20 -11.34 -2.25
N ALA A 56 -6.28 -10.45 -2.63
CA ALA A 56 -5.83 -9.36 -1.75
C ALA A 56 -7.00 -8.42 -1.38
N HIS A 57 -7.84 -8.08 -2.36
CA HIS A 57 -9.05 -7.28 -2.14
C HIS A 57 -10.04 -7.97 -1.19
N GLU A 58 -10.34 -9.26 -1.40
CA GLU A 58 -11.21 -10.03 -0.50
C GLU A 58 -10.73 -10.00 0.96
N ILE A 59 -9.42 -10.09 1.19
CA ILE A 59 -8.81 -10.02 2.53
C ILE A 59 -9.01 -8.63 3.15
N VAL A 60 -8.87 -7.55 2.37
CA VAL A 60 -9.06 -6.18 2.87
C VAL A 60 -10.54 -5.88 3.13
N GLU A 61 -11.43 -6.29 2.23
CA GLU A 61 -12.88 -6.10 2.34
C GLU A 61 -13.46 -6.81 3.56
N ALA A 62 -12.92 -7.97 3.94
CA ALA A 62 -13.31 -8.70 5.14
C ALA A 62 -13.13 -7.89 6.45
N SER A 63 -12.40 -6.77 6.43
CA SER A 63 -12.25 -5.81 7.54
C SER A 63 -11.75 -6.43 8.86
N ARG A 64 -11.06 -7.58 8.77
CA ARG A 64 -10.47 -8.31 9.91
C ARG A 64 -8.95 -8.34 9.89
N THR A 65 -8.37 -7.67 8.90
CA THR A 65 -6.93 -7.70 8.67
C THR A 65 -6.24 -6.73 9.61
N MET A 66 -5.33 -7.25 10.44
CA MET A 66 -4.35 -6.44 11.15
C MET A 66 -3.10 -6.31 10.29
N GLY A 67 -2.57 -5.09 10.18
CA GLY A 67 -1.38 -4.80 9.37
C GLY A 67 -1.69 -4.66 7.87
N THR A 68 -0.68 -4.94 7.05
CA THR A 68 -0.69 -4.65 5.61
C THR A 68 -0.58 -5.94 4.79
N VAL A 69 -1.43 -6.05 3.77
CA VAL A 69 -1.32 -7.05 2.69
C VAL A 69 -0.45 -6.49 1.57
N VAL A 70 0.59 -7.23 1.18
CA VAL A 70 1.52 -6.86 0.11
C VAL A 70 1.48 -7.93 -0.98
N VAL A 71 1.38 -7.51 -2.25
CA VAL A 71 1.48 -8.38 -3.41
C VAL A 71 2.75 -8.02 -4.20
N THR A 72 3.58 -9.01 -4.53
CA THR A 72 4.84 -8.80 -5.26
C THR A 72 5.03 -9.81 -6.40
N ASP A 73 6.14 -9.63 -7.12
CA ASP A 73 6.64 -10.52 -8.17
C ASP A 73 5.76 -10.50 -9.42
N TRP A 74 6.09 -9.61 -10.35
CA TRP A 74 5.43 -9.55 -11.65
C TRP A 74 5.48 -10.92 -12.34
N PRO A 75 4.34 -11.42 -12.87
CA PRO A 75 4.34 -12.67 -13.62
C PRO A 75 5.24 -12.52 -14.85
N GLU A 76 5.98 -13.58 -15.18
CA GLU A 76 6.75 -13.62 -16.42
C GLU A 76 5.82 -13.43 -17.63
N ALA A 77 6.32 -12.76 -18.67
CA ALA A 77 5.52 -12.27 -19.81
C ALA A 77 4.76 -13.35 -20.61
N GLY A 78 4.93 -14.64 -20.29
CA GLY A 78 4.23 -15.77 -20.91
C GLY A 78 3.04 -16.33 -20.12
N GLN A 79 2.74 -15.80 -18.94
CA GLN A 79 1.80 -16.43 -17.99
C GLN A 79 0.47 -15.69 -17.80
N LEU A 80 0.27 -14.59 -18.53
CA LEU A 80 -0.99 -13.85 -18.57
C LEU A 80 -1.95 -14.51 -19.57
N SER A 81 -2.62 -15.58 -19.16
CA SER A 81 -3.75 -16.21 -19.86
C SER A 81 -5.08 -15.74 -19.31
#